data_AF-S4PSX1-F1
#
_entry.id   AF-S4PSX1-F1
#
_cell.length_a   1.000
_cell.length_b   1.000
_cell.length_c   1.000
_cell.angle_alpha   90.00
_cell.angle_beta   90.00
_cell.angle_gamma   90.00
#
_symmetry.space_group_name_H-M   'P 1'
#
loop_
_entity.id
_entity.type
_entity.pdbx_description
1 polymer ?
#
loop_
_entity_poly.entity_id
_entity_poly.type
_entity_poly.pdbx_seq_one_letter_code
_entity_poly.pdbx_strand_id
1 'polypeptide(L)'
;MNFVRFQYHILIYIVVLYPIKSVLSEPHGMALGGHYGIHDEKEHIHSTERPCAVCPRHGVCVPHVQCPAHVRPGSRNPQCHLDGMRVGVCCFTGRSHAAESDRKFRSSINVEDVKAAHNQSRQKLKQWLGHAEGLQNEHYAVVNATSPSYGHHLSMVTYDKRAQKLGRGALLNIFAAQELKSRQALSDDDLAMGFTDHTDGPYCPPVPSCPHAPSRYRSIDGNCNNQGNPSWGAVNTGYGRLLPPSYSDGIWAIRISANGVPLASARAVSSALILDGSHPSRTHNLLFMQFGQFIAHDISTGVVFTLGNGSPISCCDSNGEDVLPPEKQHWACAPIVLDEGDVFYGQFSQRCINF
;
A
#
# COMPACT_ATOMS: atom_id res chain seq x y z
N MET A 1 -1.04 29.55 53.02
CA MET A 1 -0.53 28.59 52.00
C MET A 1 -1.73 27.87 51.40
N ASN A 2 -2.30 28.40 50.32
CA ASN A 2 -3.43 27.79 49.62
C ASN A 2 -2.90 27.03 48.40
N PHE A 3 -3.00 25.70 48.45
CA PHE A 3 -2.70 24.81 47.33
C PHE A 3 -3.90 24.78 46.38
N VAL A 4 -3.79 25.44 45.23
CA VAL A 4 -4.76 25.33 44.13
C VAL A 4 -4.39 24.09 43.31
N ARG A 5 -5.27 23.07 43.34
CA ARG A 5 -5.22 21.91 42.44
C ARG A 5 -5.63 22.38 41.04
N PHE A 6 -4.70 22.37 40.09
CA PHE A 6 -5.02 22.46 38.65
C PHE A 6 -5.45 21.07 38.15
N GLN A 7 -6.73 20.90 37.85
CA GLN A 7 -7.21 19.77 37.05
C GLN A 7 -6.97 20.10 35.57
N TYR A 8 -6.05 19.38 34.93
CA TYR A 8 -5.92 19.39 33.48
C TYR A 8 -7.05 18.55 32.88
N HIS A 9 -8.09 19.20 32.35
CA HIS A 9 -9.01 18.55 31.44
C HIS A 9 -8.35 18.47 30.05
N ILE A 10 -7.79 17.30 29.73
CA ILE A 10 -7.39 16.96 28.36
C ILE A 10 -8.70 16.75 27.57
N LEU A 11 -9.08 17.75 26.78
CA LEU A 11 -10.14 17.61 25.79
C LEU A 11 -9.58 16.84 24.59
N ILE A 12 -9.85 15.53 24.56
CA ILE A 12 -9.61 14.69 23.38
C ILE A 12 -10.73 15.00 22.38
N TYR A 13 -10.42 15.75 21.33
CA TYR A 13 -11.31 15.88 20.17
C TYR A 13 -11.08 14.68 19.24
N ILE A 14 -12.03 13.75 19.25
CA ILE A 14 -12.07 12.63 18.30
C ILE A 14 -12.63 13.17 16.98
N VAL A 15 -11.81 13.19 15.93
CA VAL A 15 -12.26 13.49 14.57
C VAL A 15 -13.01 12.28 14.04
N VAL A 16 -14.34 12.42 13.90
CA VAL A 16 -15.19 11.39 13.30
C VAL A 16 -15.12 11.54 11.78
N LEU A 17 -14.37 10.67 11.10
CA LEU A 17 -14.51 10.50 9.66
C LEU A 17 -15.71 9.58 9.38
N TYR A 18 -16.85 10.17 9.09
CA TYR A 18 -17.96 9.44 8.46
C TYR A 18 -17.52 9.03 7.04
N PRO A 19 -17.86 7.82 6.56
CA PRO A 19 -17.75 7.52 5.15
C PRO A 19 -18.63 8.51 4.39
N ILE A 20 -18.01 9.29 3.49
CA ILE A 20 -18.69 10.25 2.63
C ILE A 20 -19.74 9.50 1.80
N LYS A 21 -21.03 9.67 2.12
CA LYS A 21 -22.13 9.10 1.33
C LYS A 21 -22.46 9.93 0.08
N SER A 22 -21.99 11.19 0.02
CA SER A 22 -22.16 12.08 -1.14
C SER A 22 -21.23 13.30 -1.02
N VAL A 23 -20.45 13.56 -2.07
CA VAL A 23 -19.85 14.89 -2.31
C VAL A 23 -20.86 15.66 -3.16
N LEU A 24 -21.43 16.73 -2.63
CA LEU A 24 -22.19 17.70 -3.42
C LEU A 24 -21.18 18.72 -3.96
N SER A 25 -20.97 18.69 -5.28
CA SER A 25 -20.29 19.77 -6.00
C SER A 25 -21.38 20.58 -6.70
N GLU A 26 -21.55 21.83 -6.29
CA GLU A 26 -22.31 22.81 -7.07
C GLU A 26 -21.40 23.33 -8.21
N PRO A 27 -21.83 23.26 -9.47
CA PRO A 27 -21.06 23.80 -10.58
C PRO A 27 -21.33 25.32 -10.70
N HIS A 28 -20.35 26.14 -10.31
CA HIS A 28 -20.30 27.53 -10.77
C HIS A 28 -19.78 27.55 -12.21
N GLY A 29 -20.70 27.68 -13.16
CA GLY A 29 -20.38 27.89 -14.56
C GLY A 29 -19.87 29.32 -14.81
N MET A 30 -18.63 29.45 -15.26
CA MET A 30 -18.21 30.57 -16.11
C MET A 30 -17.37 30.01 -17.25
N ALA A 31 -17.96 30.02 -18.44
CA ALA A 31 -17.31 29.70 -19.69
C ALA A 31 -16.40 30.86 -20.10
N LEU A 32 -15.12 30.58 -20.33
CA LEU A 32 -14.25 31.40 -21.16
C LEU A 32 -13.51 30.47 -22.12
N GLY A 33 -13.86 30.59 -23.40
CA GLY A 33 -13.23 29.89 -24.50
C GLY A 33 -11.90 30.53 -24.90
N GLY A 34 -10.99 29.70 -25.41
CA GLY A 34 -9.75 30.11 -26.04
C GLY A 34 -9.07 28.90 -26.68
N HIS A 35 -9.14 28.81 -28.01
CA HIS A 35 -8.40 27.85 -28.84
C HIS A 35 -6.93 28.27 -29.00
N TYR A 36 -5.98 27.33 -29.02
CA TYR A 36 -4.88 27.21 -30.00
C TYR A 36 -4.16 25.85 -29.83
N GLY A 37 -4.00 25.09 -30.93
CA GLY A 37 -3.34 23.75 -31.03
C GLY A 37 -1.80 23.83 -31.03
N ILE A 38 -1.03 22.73 -31.01
CA ILE A 38 -0.94 21.65 -32.03
C ILE A 38 -0.29 20.36 -31.43
N HIS A 39 -0.87 19.21 -31.81
CA HIS A 39 -0.40 17.81 -31.94
C HIS A 39 0.95 17.34 -31.35
N ASP A 40 0.92 16.31 -30.46
CA ASP A 40 1.38 14.93 -30.74
C ASP A 40 0.93 13.95 -29.61
N GLU A 41 0.89 12.64 -29.91
CA GLU A 41 0.80 11.46 -29.03
C GLU A 41 -0.53 11.06 -28.33
N LYS A 42 -1.02 9.87 -28.75
CA LYS A 42 -1.95 8.96 -28.03
C LYS A 42 -3.04 9.65 -27.20
N GLU A 43 -4.01 10.22 -27.90
CA GLU A 43 -5.28 10.67 -27.34
C GLU A 43 -5.92 9.56 -26.49
N HIS A 44 -5.97 9.76 -25.17
CA HIS A 44 -7.00 9.15 -24.37
C HIS A 44 -8.34 9.74 -24.84
N ILE A 45 -9.05 9.01 -25.70
CA ILE A 45 -10.37 9.40 -26.20
C ILE A 45 -11.31 9.51 -24.99
N HIS A 46 -11.56 10.74 -24.55
CA HIS A 46 -12.67 11.03 -23.64
C HIS A 46 -13.96 10.93 -24.45
N SER A 47 -14.52 9.72 -24.53
CA SER A 47 -15.86 9.50 -25.08
C SER A 47 -16.86 10.32 -24.27
N THR A 48 -17.48 11.30 -24.92
CA THR A 48 -18.60 12.09 -24.40
C THR A 48 -19.94 11.38 -24.64
N GLU A 49 -19.95 10.04 -24.58
CA GLU A 49 -21.19 9.26 -24.59
C GLU A 49 -22.04 9.62 -23.37
N ARG A 50 -23.32 9.90 -23.58
CA ARG A 50 -24.27 10.17 -22.50
C ARG A 50 -24.37 8.94 -21.58
N PRO A 51 -24.40 9.10 -20.24
CA PRO A 51 -24.49 7.97 -19.34
C PRO A 51 -25.77 7.15 -19.59
N CYS A 52 -25.65 5.83 -19.65
CA CYS A 52 -26.77 4.95 -19.90
C CYS A 52 -27.74 4.91 -18.69
N ALA A 53 -29.02 4.65 -18.95
CA ALA A 53 -30.04 4.50 -17.90
C ALA A 53 -29.91 3.16 -17.16
N VAL A 54 -29.50 2.10 -17.87
CA VAL A 54 -29.26 0.76 -17.32
C VAL A 54 -27.96 0.22 -17.90
N CYS A 55 -27.14 -0.34 -17.03
CA CYS A 55 -25.87 -0.91 -17.44
C CYS A 55 -26.04 -2.15 -18.32
N PRO A 56 -25.26 -2.30 -19.40
CA PRO A 56 -25.35 -3.47 -20.27
C PRO A 56 -24.88 -4.74 -19.53
N ARG A 57 -25.10 -5.94 -20.08
CA ARG A 57 -24.50 -7.20 -19.58
C ARG A 57 -24.66 -7.46 -18.05
N HIS A 58 -25.76 -7.01 -17.44
CA HIS A 58 -26.01 -7.10 -15.99
C HIS A 58 -24.98 -6.36 -15.11
N GLY A 59 -24.26 -5.38 -15.67
CA GLY A 59 -23.38 -4.54 -14.87
C GLY A 59 -24.16 -3.77 -13.80
N VAL A 60 -23.51 -3.49 -12.68
CA VAL A 60 -24.07 -2.65 -11.63
C VAL A 60 -23.51 -1.25 -11.81
N CYS A 61 -24.39 -0.25 -11.83
CA CYS A 61 -23.94 1.14 -11.81
C CYS A 61 -23.37 1.46 -10.43
N VAL A 62 -22.07 1.76 -10.36
CA VAL A 62 -21.37 2.05 -9.11
C VAL A 62 -20.49 3.29 -9.26
N PRO A 63 -20.13 3.97 -8.15
CA PRO A 63 -19.09 5.00 -8.17
C PRO A 63 -17.79 4.48 -8.78
N HIS A 64 -17.02 5.32 -9.48
CA HIS A 64 -15.75 4.93 -10.12
C HIS A 64 -14.82 4.11 -9.22
N VAL A 65 -14.67 4.54 -7.96
CA VAL A 65 -13.82 3.86 -6.96
C VAL A 65 -14.26 2.42 -6.65
N GLN A 66 -15.52 2.07 -6.89
CA GLN A 66 -16.08 0.73 -6.68
C GLN A 66 -15.95 -0.17 -7.92
N CYS A 67 -15.49 0.35 -9.06
CA CYS A 67 -15.28 -0.43 -10.27
C CYS A 67 -13.86 -0.42 -10.83
N PRO A 68 -12.82 -0.81 -10.09
CA PRO A 68 -11.41 -0.72 -10.50
C PRO A 68 -11.07 -1.34 -11.87
N ALA A 69 -11.89 -2.23 -12.42
CA ALA A 69 -11.75 -2.64 -13.81
C ALA A 69 -11.73 -1.45 -14.78
N HIS A 70 -12.33 -0.30 -14.47
CA HIS A 70 -12.29 0.92 -15.28
C HIS A 70 -10.89 1.47 -15.56
N VAL A 71 -9.88 1.15 -14.73
CA VAL A 71 -8.50 1.56 -15.01
C VAL A 71 -7.69 0.51 -15.77
N ARG A 72 -8.27 -0.66 -16.08
CA ARG A 72 -7.56 -1.68 -16.85
C ARG A 72 -7.50 -1.28 -18.33
N PRO A 73 -6.31 -1.33 -18.96
CA PRO A 73 -6.19 -1.16 -20.40
C PRO A 73 -7.14 -2.14 -21.14
N GLY A 74 -7.91 -1.62 -22.11
CA GLY A 74 -8.87 -2.43 -22.89
C GLY A 74 -10.20 -2.73 -22.20
N SER A 75 -10.41 -2.29 -20.96
CA SER A 75 -11.71 -2.42 -20.30
C SER A 75 -12.73 -1.43 -20.87
N ARG A 76 -13.94 -1.90 -21.19
CA ARG A 76 -15.05 -1.05 -21.63
C ARG A 76 -16.05 -0.90 -20.49
N ASN A 77 -15.99 0.22 -19.77
CA ASN A 77 -16.89 0.53 -18.65
C ASN A 77 -17.67 1.82 -18.97
N PRO A 78 -18.85 1.73 -19.64
CA PRO A 78 -19.62 2.90 -20.02
C PRO A 78 -20.14 3.63 -18.78
N GLN A 79 -20.37 4.94 -18.91
CA GLN A 79 -20.95 5.74 -17.84
C GLN A 79 -22.42 5.37 -17.60
N CYS A 80 -22.90 5.54 -16.37
CA CYS A 80 -24.30 5.32 -15.97
C CYS A 80 -24.76 6.33 -14.93
N HIS A 81 -26.07 6.43 -14.69
CA HIS A 81 -26.63 7.31 -13.67
C HIS A 81 -26.80 6.59 -12.31
N LEU A 82 -26.17 7.14 -11.28
CA LEU A 82 -26.37 6.83 -9.87
C LEU A 82 -27.45 7.74 -9.30
N ASP A 83 -28.54 7.15 -8.80
CA ASP A 83 -29.65 7.82 -8.09
C ASP A 83 -30.11 9.15 -8.74
N GLY A 84 -30.13 9.20 -10.08
CA GLY A 84 -30.74 10.29 -10.86
C GLY A 84 -29.90 11.55 -11.11
N MET A 85 -28.75 11.75 -10.46
CA MET A 85 -27.92 12.96 -10.70
C MET A 85 -26.41 12.73 -10.73
N ARG A 86 -25.91 11.64 -10.14
CA ARG A 86 -24.48 11.36 -10.10
C ARG A 86 -24.10 10.45 -11.26
N VAL A 87 -22.95 10.67 -11.88
CA VAL A 87 -22.44 9.77 -12.92
C VAL A 87 -21.56 8.71 -12.26
N GLY A 88 -21.89 7.45 -12.49
CA GLY A 88 -21.09 6.29 -12.15
C GLY A 88 -20.55 5.60 -13.40
N VAL A 89 -19.97 4.43 -13.20
CA VAL A 89 -19.56 3.53 -14.29
C VAL A 89 -20.26 2.20 -14.14
N CYS A 90 -20.63 1.63 -15.28
CA CYS A 90 -21.16 0.29 -15.34
C CYS A 90 -20.07 -0.70 -15.02
N CYS A 91 -20.20 -1.31 -13.86
CA CYS A 91 -19.26 -2.29 -13.40
C CYS A 91 -19.76 -3.69 -13.68
N PHE A 92 -19.01 -4.39 -14.51
CA PHE A 92 -19.22 -5.81 -14.76
C PHE A 92 -18.43 -6.67 -13.75
N THR A 93 -17.68 -6.01 -12.85
CA THR A 93 -16.92 -6.61 -11.77
C THR A 93 -17.63 -6.57 -10.44
N GLY A 94 -17.75 -7.73 -9.79
CA GLY A 94 -18.36 -7.88 -8.49
C GLY A 94 -17.59 -7.13 -7.39
N ARG A 95 -18.06 -7.27 -6.15
CA ARG A 95 -17.66 -6.49 -4.96
C ARG A 95 -16.19 -6.61 -4.50
N SER A 96 -15.30 -7.13 -5.33
CA SER A 96 -13.90 -7.45 -4.98
C SER A 96 -12.93 -7.31 -6.16
N HIS A 97 -13.14 -6.33 -7.05
CA HIS A 97 -12.20 -6.04 -8.14
C HIS A 97 -12.16 -7.09 -9.30
N ALA A 98 -13.12 -8.01 -9.44
CA ALA A 98 -13.11 -9.07 -10.48
C ALA A 98 -14.45 -9.23 -11.22
N ALA A 99 -14.46 -9.41 -12.56
CA ALA A 99 -15.69 -9.58 -13.37
C ALA A 99 -16.49 -10.83 -13.01
N GLU A 100 -17.82 -10.77 -13.14
CA GLU A 100 -18.65 -11.98 -13.12
C GLU A 100 -18.29 -12.93 -14.27
N SER A 101 -17.85 -12.40 -15.42
CA SER A 101 -17.31 -13.18 -16.53
C SER A 101 -15.94 -13.80 -16.24
N ASP A 102 -15.16 -13.23 -15.32
CA ASP A 102 -13.80 -13.68 -15.01
C ASP A 102 -13.80 -14.80 -13.95
N ARG A 103 -14.88 -14.93 -13.16
CA ARG A 103 -15.09 -16.10 -12.29
C ARG A 103 -15.22 -17.40 -13.08
N LYS A 104 -15.69 -17.35 -14.34
CA LYS A 104 -15.75 -18.52 -15.24
C LYS A 104 -14.39 -18.93 -15.80
N PHE A 105 -13.38 -18.07 -15.72
CA PHE A 105 -12.04 -18.29 -16.28
C PHE A 105 -10.93 -18.38 -15.24
N ARG A 106 -11.24 -18.33 -13.92
CA ARG A 106 -10.26 -18.74 -12.91
C ARG A 106 -9.87 -20.18 -13.20
N SER A 107 -8.64 -20.38 -13.67
CA SER A 107 -8.08 -21.72 -13.80
C SER A 107 -8.16 -22.39 -12.43
N SER A 108 -8.83 -23.54 -12.37
CA SER A 108 -8.81 -24.35 -11.16
C SER A 108 -7.38 -24.77 -10.91
N ILE A 109 -6.73 -24.18 -9.91
CA ILE A 109 -5.37 -24.52 -9.54
C ILE A 109 -5.35 -25.98 -9.09
N ASN A 110 -4.46 -26.78 -9.65
CA ASN A 110 -4.31 -28.18 -9.26
C ASN A 110 -3.90 -28.26 -7.78
N VAL A 111 -4.56 -29.12 -7.01
CA VAL A 111 -4.26 -29.37 -5.60
C VAL A 111 -2.79 -29.75 -5.39
N GLU A 112 -2.20 -30.51 -6.32
CA GLU A 112 -0.78 -30.89 -6.24
C GLU A 112 0.16 -29.68 -6.44
N ASP A 113 -0.19 -28.73 -7.30
CA ASP A 113 0.57 -27.48 -7.43
C ASP A 113 0.47 -26.62 -6.17
N VAL A 114 -0.71 -26.57 -5.53
CA VAL A 114 -0.88 -25.88 -4.24
C VAL A 114 -0.02 -26.53 -3.15
N LYS A 115 -0.04 -27.87 -3.03
CA LYS A 115 0.79 -28.60 -2.06
C LYS A 115 2.28 -28.37 -2.31
N ALA A 116 2.72 -28.44 -3.57
CA ALA A 116 4.10 -28.19 -3.95
C ALA A 116 4.52 -26.75 -3.62
N ALA A 117 3.70 -25.76 -3.99
CA ALA A 117 3.93 -24.36 -3.69
C ALA A 117 4.02 -24.09 -2.19
N HIS A 118 3.18 -24.73 -1.38
CA HIS A 118 3.23 -24.62 0.08
C HIS A 118 4.48 -25.25 0.70
N ASN A 119 4.93 -26.40 0.19
CA ASN A 119 6.15 -27.02 0.67
C ASN A 119 7.38 -26.16 0.33
N GLN A 120 7.43 -25.63 -0.89
CA GLN A 120 8.51 -24.74 -1.32
C GLN A 120 8.49 -23.40 -0.59
N SER A 121 7.33 -22.81 -0.34
CA SER A 121 7.22 -21.55 0.41
C SER A 121 7.78 -21.68 1.83
N ARG A 122 7.52 -22.82 2.50
CA ARG A 122 8.11 -23.13 3.82
C ARG A 122 9.63 -23.27 3.77
N GLN A 123 10.17 -23.92 2.74
CA GLN A 123 11.62 -24.06 2.57
C GLN A 123 12.28 -22.70 2.31
N LYS A 124 11.73 -21.90 1.39
CA LYS A 124 12.21 -20.52 1.10
C LYS A 124 12.14 -19.62 2.33
N LEU A 125 11.03 -19.64 3.07
CA LEU A 125 10.92 -18.87 4.30
C LEU A 125 11.98 -19.29 5.33
N LYS A 126 12.21 -20.60 5.52
CA LYS A 126 13.24 -21.08 6.43
C LYS A 126 14.63 -20.58 6.02
N GLN A 127 14.94 -20.58 4.73
CA GLN A 127 16.20 -20.05 4.20
C GLN A 127 16.34 -18.55 4.45
N TRP A 128 15.31 -17.75 4.14
CA TRP A 128 15.33 -16.30 4.33
C TRP A 128 15.45 -15.91 5.81
N LEU A 129 14.73 -16.59 6.70
CA LEU A 129 14.83 -16.37 8.13
C LEU A 129 16.20 -16.80 8.69
N GLY A 130 16.73 -17.94 8.24
CA GLY A 130 18.07 -18.38 8.65
C GLY A 130 19.17 -17.43 8.20
N HIS A 131 19.07 -16.89 6.98
CA HIS A 131 19.98 -15.85 6.49
C HIS A 131 19.90 -14.58 7.33
N ALA A 132 18.68 -14.08 7.57
CA ALA A 132 18.46 -12.91 8.43
C ALA A 132 18.92 -13.11 9.88
N GLU A 133 18.84 -14.33 10.41
CA GLU A 133 19.39 -14.69 11.71
C GLU A 133 20.92 -14.65 11.72
N GLY A 134 21.57 -15.11 10.65
CA GLY A 134 23.03 -15.01 10.49
C GLY A 134 23.53 -13.57 10.52
N LEU A 135 22.77 -12.64 9.93
CA LEU A 135 23.14 -11.22 9.87
C LEU A 135 23.04 -10.48 11.21
N GLN A 136 22.40 -11.04 12.24
CA GLN A 136 22.17 -10.33 13.52
C GLN A 136 23.46 -9.95 14.26
N ASN A 137 24.52 -10.74 14.07
CA ASN A 137 25.81 -10.53 14.72
C ASN A 137 26.77 -9.71 13.84
N GLU A 138 26.35 -9.36 12.63
CA GLU A 138 27.17 -8.66 11.66
C GLU A 138 26.97 -7.16 11.79
N HIS A 139 28.01 -6.45 12.25
CA HIS A 139 27.94 -5.01 12.50
C HIS A 139 27.55 -4.20 11.25
N TYR A 140 27.92 -4.66 10.05
CA TYR A 140 27.55 -3.99 8.79
C TYR A 140 26.06 -4.13 8.44
N ALA A 141 25.35 -5.11 8.99
CA ALA A 141 23.95 -5.38 8.71
C ALA A 141 22.99 -4.63 9.64
N VAL A 142 23.52 -3.89 10.62
CA VAL A 142 22.76 -3.12 11.61
C VAL A 142 22.99 -1.63 11.40
N VAL A 143 21.92 -0.85 11.36
CA VAL A 143 22.04 0.62 11.24
C VAL A 143 22.70 1.20 12.48
N ASN A 144 23.68 2.10 12.27
CA ASN A 144 24.37 2.80 13.33
C ASN A 144 23.39 3.66 14.17
N ALA A 145 23.41 3.47 15.50
CA ALA A 145 22.52 4.11 16.46
C ALA A 145 22.59 5.66 16.48
N THR A 146 23.70 6.25 16.02
CA THR A 146 23.83 7.71 15.94
C THR A 146 23.36 8.30 14.60
N SER A 147 23.00 7.45 13.63
CA SER A 147 22.61 7.90 12.30
C SER A 147 21.16 8.38 12.25
N PRO A 148 20.81 9.29 11.31
CA PRO A 148 19.42 9.65 11.04
C PRO A 148 18.54 8.45 10.67
N SER A 149 19.12 7.42 10.03
CA SER A 149 18.40 6.18 9.68
C SER A 149 17.91 5.45 10.93
N TYR A 150 18.68 5.46 12.02
CA TYR A 150 18.25 4.88 13.29
C TYR A 150 17.10 5.67 13.92
N GLY A 151 17.16 7.00 13.88
CA GLY A 151 16.06 7.86 14.33
C GLY A 151 14.76 7.62 13.55
N HIS A 152 14.87 7.40 12.24
CA HIS A 152 13.72 7.00 11.41
C HIS A 152 13.15 5.65 11.84
N HIS A 153 14.01 4.64 12.04
CA HIS A 153 13.58 3.32 12.52
C HIS A 153 12.80 3.39 13.84
N LEU A 154 13.26 4.18 14.82
CA LEU A 154 12.55 4.36 16.10
C LEU A 154 11.13 4.92 15.93
N SER A 155 10.89 5.69 14.85
CA SER A 155 9.58 6.27 14.55
C SER A 155 8.65 5.29 13.83
N MET A 156 9.19 4.21 13.25
CA MET A 156 8.46 3.28 12.38
C MET A 156 8.35 1.86 12.94
N VAL A 157 9.20 1.49 13.89
CA VAL A 157 9.24 0.14 14.47
C VAL A 157 7.97 -0.15 15.30
N THR A 158 7.48 -1.37 15.20
CA THR A 158 6.39 -1.87 16.07
C THR A 158 6.90 -2.98 16.99
N TYR A 159 6.45 -2.95 18.24
CA TYR A 159 6.72 -4.01 19.22
C TYR A 159 5.58 -5.02 19.33
N ASP A 160 4.51 -4.85 18.53
CA ASP A 160 3.42 -5.81 18.48
C ASP A 160 3.86 -7.10 17.78
N LYS A 161 4.10 -8.16 18.56
CA LYS A 161 4.50 -9.48 18.06
C LYS A 161 3.51 -10.07 17.04
N ARG A 162 2.25 -9.63 17.02
CA ARG A 162 1.27 -10.04 16.00
C ARG A 162 1.71 -9.60 14.60
N ALA A 163 2.33 -8.43 14.46
CA ALA A 163 2.81 -7.93 13.18
C ALA A 163 3.87 -8.86 12.58
N GLN A 164 4.82 -9.35 13.39
CA GLN A 164 5.83 -10.31 12.94
C GLN A 164 5.21 -11.65 12.50
N LYS A 165 4.20 -12.15 13.23
CA LYS A 165 3.48 -13.39 12.86
C LYS A 165 2.75 -13.23 11.52
N LEU A 166 2.07 -12.10 11.33
CA LEU A 166 1.36 -11.78 10.10
C LEU A 166 2.30 -11.58 8.92
N GLY A 167 3.43 -10.89 9.13
CA GLY A 167 4.47 -10.72 8.11
C GLY A 167 5.04 -12.05 7.63
N ARG A 168 5.31 -13.01 8.53
CA ARG A 168 5.73 -14.37 8.16
C ARG A 168 4.65 -15.11 7.34
N GLY A 169 3.38 -14.92 7.69
CA GLY A 169 2.25 -15.43 6.93
C GLY A 169 2.18 -14.84 5.52
N ALA A 170 2.36 -13.53 5.40
CA ALA A 170 2.39 -12.83 4.13
C ALA A 170 3.55 -13.30 3.24
N LEU A 171 4.75 -13.51 3.80
CA LEU A 171 5.89 -14.06 3.05
C LEU A 171 5.61 -15.46 2.47
N LEU A 172 4.93 -16.34 3.23
CA LEU A 172 4.52 -17.64 2.71
C LEU A 172 3.57 -17.50 1.51
N ASN A 173 2.62 -16.57 1.59
CA ASN A 173 1.70 -16.29 0.49
C ASN A 173 2.44 -15.72 -0.73
N ILE A 174 3.40 -14.83 -0.53
CA ILE A 174 4.25 -14.27 -1.61
C ILE A 174 5.01 -15.40 -2.32
N PHE A 175 5.70 -16.27 -1.56
CA PHE A 175 6.47 -17.37 -2.16
C PHE A 175 5.57 -18.40 -2.84
N ALA A 176 4.40 -18.69 -2.28
CA ALA A 176 3.43 -19.57 -2.90
C ALA A 176 2.90 -18.98 -4.22
N ALA A 177 2.57 -17.69 -4.25
CA ALA A 177 2.15 -17.01 -5.47
C ALA A 177 3.24 -17.04 -6.55
N GLN A 178 4.50 -16.80 -6.17
CA GLN A 178 5.64 -16.88 -7.10
C GLN A 178 5.81 -18.29 -7.67
N GLU A 179 5.65 -19.33 -6.85
CA GLU A 179 5.78 -20.72 -7.29
C GLU A 179 4.60 -21.18 -8.14
N LEU A 180 3.38 -20.76 -7.82
CA LEU A 180 2.22 -21.05 -8.66
C LEU A 180 2.33 -20.33 -10.01
N LYS A 181 2.84 -19.08 -10.02
CA LYS A 181 3.11 -18.35 -11.26
C LYS A 181 4.21 -19.00 -12.09
N SER A 182 5.30 -19.47 -11.48
CA SER A 182 6.39 -20.17 -12.20
C SER A 182 5.91 -21.46 -12.88
N ARG A 183 4.90 -22.11 -12.30
CA ARG A 183 4.22 -23.30 -12.83
C ARG A 183 3.12 -23.01 -13.84
N GLN A 184 2.90 -21.74 -14.21
CA GLN A 184 1.78 -21.30 -15.06
C GLN A 184 0.39 -21.63 -14.47
N ALA A 185 0.33 -21.89 -13.15
CA ALA A 185 -0.93 -22.15 -12.45
C ALA A 185 -1.64 -20.85 -12.03
N LEU A 186 -0.94 -19.71 -12.10
CA LEU A 186 -1.47 -18.34 -11.92
C LEU A 186 -0.94 -17.42 -13.02
N SER A 187 -1.83 -16.61 -13.60
CA SER A 187 -1.50 -15.51 -14.51
C SER A 187 -1.38 -14.16 -13.79
N ASP A 188 -0.87 -13.14 -14.50
CA ASP A 188 -0.86 -11.76 -13.98
C ASP A 188 -2.28 -11.19 -13.80
N ASP A 189 -3.20 -11.57 -14.68
CA ASP A 189 -4.60 -11.17 -14.55
C ASP A 189 -5.25 -11.80 -13.30
N ASP A 190 -4.93 -13.07 -13.01
CA ASP A 190 -5.38 -13.77 -11.80
C ASP A 190 -4.90 -13.03 -10.54
N LEU A 191 -3.62 -12.68 -10.48
CA LEU A 191 -3.05 -11.93 -9.37
C LEU A 191 -3.68 -10.53 -9.23
N ALA A 192 -3.89 -9.83 -10.35
CA ALA A 192 -4.52 -8.51 -10.38
C ALA A 192 -6.01 -8.52 -10.01
N MET A 193 -6.70 -9.65 -10.16
CA MET A 193 -8.10 -9.85 -9.79
C MET A 193 -8.31 -10.30 -8.34
N GLY A 194 -7.24 -10.47 -7.55
CA GLY A 194 -7.34 -10.91 -6.17
C GLY A 194 -7.80 -12.36 -6.09
N PHE A 195 -6.88 -13.30 -6.32
CA PHE A 195 -7.06 -14.75 -6.06
C PHE A 195 -7.15 -15.09 -4.55
N THR A 196 -7.90 -14.30 -3.78
CA THR A 196 -7.99 -14.40 -2.32
C THR A 196 -9.28 -15.03 -1.82
N ASP A 197 -10.12 -15.59 -2.70
CA ASP A 197 -11.38 -16.23 -2.27
C ASP A 197 -11.16 -17.60 -1.58
N HIS A 198 -9.93 -18.13 -1.54
CA HIS A 198 -9.56 -19.35 -0.81
C HIS A 198 -8.38 -19.11 0.12
N THR A 199 -8.59 -18.28 1.14
CA THR A 199 -7.60 -18.01 2.19
C THR A 199 -7.88 -18.82 3.46
N ASP A 200 -8.13 -20.12 3.32
CA ASP A 200 -8.15 -21.06 4.45
C ASP A 200 -6.73 -21.53 4.74
N GLY A 201 -5.91 -20.63 5.26
CA GLY A 201 -4.54 -20.92 5.70
C GLY A 201 -4.34 -20.55 7.17
N PRO A 202 -3.44 -21.23 7.92
CA PRO A 202 -3.21 -21.01 9.35
C PRO A 202 -2.65 -19.61 9.70
N TYR A 203 -2.38 -18.80 8.68
CA TYR A 203 -1.84 -17.44 8.81
C TYR A 203 -2.83 -16.34 8.40
N CYS A 204 -4.04 -16.71 7.99
CA CYS A 204 -5.11 -15.73 7.83
C CYS A 204 -5.64 -15.37 9.23
N PRO A 205 -5.76 -14.08 9.57
CA PRO A 205 -6.38 -13.69 10.82
C PRO A 205 -7.78 -14.31 10.90
N PRO A 206 -8.11 -15.07 11.96
CA PRO A 206 -9.46 -15.58 12.10
C PRO A 206 -10.43 -14.42 12.20
N VAL A 207 -11.66 -14.61 11.69
CA VAL A 207 -12.72 -13.61 11.86
C VAL A 207 -12.92 -13.35 13.36
N PRO A 208 -12.83 -12.09 13.81
CA PRO A 208 -13.05 -11.75 15.22
C PRO A 208 -14.40 -12.24 15.73
N SER A 209 -14.42 -12.82 16.93
CA SER A 209 -15.68 -13.14 17.61
C SER A 209 -16.28 -11.88 18.19
N CYS A 210 -17.48 -11.52 17.73
CA CYS A 210 -18.17 -10.31 18.16
C CYS A 210 -19.29 -10.63 19.15
N PRO A 211 -19.50 -9.76 20.16
CA PRO A 211 -20.64 -9.90 21.05
C PRO A 211 -21.95 -9.70 20.27
N HIS A 212 -22.99 -10.46 20.65
CA HIS A 212 -24.32 -10.36 20.02
C HIS A 212 -24.93 -8.96 20.16
N ALA A 213 -24.71 -8.31 21.30
CA ALA A 213 -25.11 -6.92 21.52
C ALA A 213 -23.89 -6.01 21.26
N PRO A 214 -24.04 -4.93 20.49
CA PRO A 214 -22.96 -3.98 20.28
C PRO A 214 -22.55 -3.35 21.61
N SER A 215 -21.24 -3.33 21.88
CA SER A 215 -20.68 -2.61 23.03
C SER A 215 -20.96 -1.12 22.91
N ARG A 216 -21.14 -0.45 24.06
CA ARG A 216 -21.22 1.03 24.12
C ARG A 216 -19.92 1.69 23.65
N TYR A 217 -18.79 1.01 23.81
CA TYR A 217 -17.46 1.55 23.53
C TYR A 217 -16.79 0.80 22.39
N ARG A 218 -15.92 1.50 21.66
CA ARG A 218 -15.09 0.92 20.61
C ARG A 218 -14.08 -0.03 21.24
N SER A 219 -13.78 -1.11 20.53
CA SER A 219 -12.62 -1.94 20.82
C SER A 219 -11.34 -1.15 20.54
N ILE A 220 -10.28 -1.46 21.29
CA ILE A 220 -8.97 -0.81 21.11
C ILE A 220 -8.33 -1.20 19.77
N ASP A 221 -8.60 -2.41 19.29
CA ASP A 221 -8.05 -2.94 18.04
C ASP A 221 -8.95 -2.70 16.82
N GLY A 222 -10.10 -2.02 16.98
CA GLY A 222 -11.06 -1.70 15.93
C GLY A 222 -11.97 -2.87 15.51
N ASN A 223 -11.79 -4.07 16.07
CA ASN A 223 -12.64 -5.22 15.77
C ASN A 223 -14.11 -4.99 16.15
N CYS A 224 -15.02 -5.60 15.41
CA CYS A 224 -16.48 -5.57 15.64
C CYS A 224 -17.13 -4.19 15.49
N ASN A 225 -16.44 -3.20 14.92
CA ASN A 225 -17.05 -1.92 14.55
C ASN A 225 -18.14 -2.12 13.48
N ASN A 226 -17.88 -3.01 12.51
CA ASN A 226 -18.85 -3.44 11.51
C ASN A 226 -19.34 -4.86 11.82
N GLN A 227 -20.64 -5.04 12.10
CA GLN A 227 -21.21 -6.35 12.46
C GLN A 227 -21.21 -7.36 11.32
N GLY A 228 -21.33 -6.90 10.07
CA GLY A 228 -21.31 -7.77 8.90
C GLY A 228 -19.89 -8.16 8.48
N ASN A 229 -18.91 -7.30 8.78
CA ASN A 229 -17.49 -7.53 8.49
C ASN A 229 -16.62 -7.14 9.70
N PRO A 230 -16.54 -8.00 10.72
CA PRO A 230 -15.91 -7.69 12.00
C PRO A 230 -14.47 -7.13 11.96
N SER A 231 -13.68 -7.47 10.95
CA SER A 231 -12.27 -7.04 10.82
C SER A 231 -12.08 -5.73 10.06
N TRP A 232 -13.13 -5.13 9.50
CA TRP A 232 -12.99 -3.90 8.71
C TRP A 232 -12.55 -2.71 9.56
N GLY A 233 -11.39 -2.14 9.20
CA GLY A 233 -10.78 -1.03 9.94
C GLY A 233 -10.07 -1.45 11.22
N ALA A 234 -9.94 -2.76 11.49
CA ALA A 234 -9.15 -3.24 12.61
C ALA A 234 -7.64 -3.09 12.33
N VAL A 235 -6.86 -2.90 13.39
CA VAL A 235 -5.40 -2.86 13.31
C VAL A 235 -4.85 -4.21 12.86
N ASN A 236 -3.60 -4.25 12.39
CA ASN A 236 -2.95 -5.47 11.90
C ASN A 236 -3.70 -6.15 10.74
N THR A 237 -4.40 -5.38 9.92
CA THR A 237 -5.00 -5.82 8.66
C THR A 237 -4.27 -5.19 7.48
N GLY A 238 -4.30 -5.85 6.32
CA GLY A 238 -3.73 -5.29 5.10
C GLY A 238 -4.53 -4.09 4.61
N TYR A 239 -3.87 -3.09 4.04
CA TYR A 239 -4.55 -1.96 3.42
C TYR A 239 -5.52 -2.41 2.34
N GLY A 240 -6.73 -1.85 2.34
CA GLY A 240 -7.66 -1.99 1.23
C GLY A 240 -7.04 -1.39 -0.04
N ARG A 241 -7.02 -2.16 -1.14
CA ARG A 241 -6.48 -1.69 -2.42
C ARG A 241 -7.62 -1.09 -3.24
N LEU A 242 -7.53 0.18 -3.61
CA LEU A 242 -8.50 0.79 -4.53
C LEU A 242 -8.30 0.31 -5.97
N LEU A 243 -7.05 0.06 -6.34
CA LEU A 243 -6.63 -0.43 -7.66
C LEU A 243 -5.77 -1.69 -7.51
N PRO A 244 -5.72 -2.57 -8.53
CA PRO A 244 -4.77 -3.68 -8.55
C PRO A 244 -3.33 -3.19 -8.32
N PRO A 245 -2.49 -3.96 -7.59
CA PRO A 245 -1.10 -3.60 -7.39
C PRO A 245 -0.30 -3.68 -8.70
N SER A 246 0.76 -2.88 -8.81
CA SER A 246 1.64 -2.83 -9.99
C SER A 246 3.08 -3.16 -9.60
N TYR A 247 3.40 -4.44 -9.48
CA TYR A 247 4.75 -4.97 -9.27
C TYR A 247 5.34 -5.43 -10.60
N SER A 248 6.67 -5.46 -10.72
CA SER A 248 7.33 -5.94 -11.97
C SER A 248 7.12 -7.43 -12.21
N ASP A 249 6.97 -8.21 -11.14
CA ASP A 249 6.63 -9.64 -11.18
C ASP A 249 5.13 -9.91 -10.91
N GLY A 250 4.30 -8.87 -10.80
CA GLY A 250 2.89 -8.97 -10.43
C GLY A 250 2.61 -9.33 -8.97
N ILE A 251 3.63 -9.54 -8.12
CA ILE A 251 3.49 -10.10 -6.77
C ILE A 251 4.13 -9.22 -5.69
N TRP A 252 5.42 -8.92 -5.80
CA TRP A 252 6.20 -8.26 -4.74
C TRP A 252 7.34 -7.37 -5.26
N ALA A 253 7.94 -7.72 -6.41
CA ALA A 253 9.15 -7.07 -6.88
C ALA A 253 8.93 -5.59 -7.22
N ILE A 254 9.95 -4.77 -6.94
CA ILE A 254 9.95 -3.33 -7.24
C ILE A 254 9.61 -3.13 -8.73
N ARG A 255 8.69 -2.20 -8.99
CA ARG A 255 8.23 -1.89 -10.34
C ARG A 255 9.40 -1.43 -11.23
N ILE A 256 9.35 -1.85 -12.49
CA ILE A 256 10.23 -1.36 -13.56
C ILE A 256 9.44 -0.45 -14.52
N SER A 257 10.15 0.32 -15.34
CA SER A 257 9.54 1.19 -16.33
C SER A 257 8.81 0.39 -17.43
N ALA A 258 7.97 1.07 -18.21
CA ALA A 258 7.21 0.43 -19.29
C ALA A 258 8.09 -0.12 -20.43
N ASN A 259 9.31 0.41 -20.59
CA ASN A 259 10.32 -0.08 -21.54
C ASN A 259 11.26 -1.14 -20.94
N GLY A 260 10.98 -1.64 -19.73
CA GLY A 260 11.70 -2.75 -19.12
C GLY A 260 13.02 -2.40 -18.43
N VAL A 261 13.29 -1.11 -18.18
CA VAL A 261 14.50 -0.67 -17.47
C VAL A 261 14.17 -0.28 -16.02
N PRO A 262 15.16 -0.17 -15.11
CA PRO A 262 14.93 0.33 -13.77
C PRO A 262 14.32 1.74 -13.77
N LEU A 263 13.44 2.02 -12.81
CA LEU A 263 12.94 3.37 -12.58
C LEU A 263 14.07 4.26 -12.05
N ALA A 264 14.00 5.57 -12.31
CA ALA A 264 14.90 6.53 -11.69
C ALA A 264 14.84 6.41 -10.16
N SER A 265 15.99 6.55 -9.49
CA SER A 265 16.03 6.46 -8.03
C SER A 265 15.15 7.54 -7.40
N ALA A 266 14.58 7.25 -6.23
CA ALA A 266 13.74 8.21 -5.50
C ALA A 266 14.51 9.52 -5.21
N ARG A 267 15.83 9.42 -4.97
CA ARG A 267 16.69 10.59 -4.81
C ARG A 267 16.81 11.39 -6.09
N ALA A 268 17.10 10.76 -7.23
CA ALA A 268 17.25 11.47 -8.51
C ALA A 268 15.98 12.26 -8.86
N VAL A 269 14.80 11.66 -8.65
CA VAL A 269 13.51 12.35 -8.85
C VAL A 269 13.32 13.50 -7.84
N SER A 270 13.65 13.28 -6.56
CA SER A 270 13.57 14.30 -5.52
C SER A 270 14.47 15.50 -5.85
N SER A 271 15.75 15.27 -6.16
CA SER A 271 16.71 16.31 -6.50
C SER A 271 16.34 17.10 -7.76
N ALA A 272 15.68 16.44 -8.73
CA ALA A 272 15.29 17.08 -9.99
C ALA A 272 13.98 17.89 -9.89
N LEU A 273 13.05 17.50 -9.01
CA LEU A 273 11.68 18.04 -8.99
C LEU A 273 11.31 18.79 -7.71
N ILE A 274 11.93 18.46 -6.57
CA ILE A 274 11.62 19.05 -5.27
C ILE A 274 12.66 20.13 -4.99
N LEU A 275 12.23 21.39 -5.08
CA LEU A 275 13.08 22.55 -4.82
C LEU A 275 13.10 22.89 -3.33
N ASP A 276 14.29 23.07 -2.78
CA ASP A 276 14.48 23.60 -1.44
C ASP A 276 14.25 25.12 -1.44
N GLY A 277 13.34 25.60 -0.59
CA GLY A 277 13.02 27.02 -0.49
C GLY A 277 12.17 27.35 0.73
N SER A 278 12.34 28.57 1.26
CA SER A 278 11.53 29.06 2.37
C SER A 278 10.30 29.78 1.84
N HIS A 279 9.14 29.10 1.92
CA HIS A 279 7.85 29.63 1.49
C HIS A 279 6.82 29.52 2.63
N PRO A 280 6.89 30.38 3.66
CA PRO A 280 5.96 30.33 4.78
C PRO A 280 4.53 30.62 4.32
N SER A 281 3.58 29.82 4.81
CA SER A 281 2.15 30.01 4.53
C SER A 281 1.66 31.32 5.13
N ARG A 282 0.95 32.12 4.34
CA ARG A 282 0.32 33.38 4.82
C ARG A 282 -0.99 33.13 5.57
N THR A 283 -1.54 31.93 5.47
CA THR A 283 -2.90 31.60 5.95
C THR A 283 -2.93 30.49 6.99
N HIS A 284 -1.84 29.76 7.18
CA HIS A 284 -1.76 28.62 8.09
C HIS A 284 -0.60 28.79 9.07
N ASN A 285 -0.85 28.50 10.34
CA ASN A 285 0.20 28.36 11.34
C ASN A 285 0.73 26.92 11.36
N LEU A 286 1.77 26.68 12.17
CA LEU A 286 2.44 25.37 12.26
C LEU A 286 1.51 24.24 12.71
N LEU A 287 0.45 24.55 13.49
CA LEU A 287 -0.49 23.55 13.98
C LEU A 287 -1.20 22.83 12.83
N PHE A 288 -1.39 23.48 11.69
CA PHE A 288 -2.01 22.87 10.52
C PHE A 288 -1.26 21.61 10.05
N MET A 289 0.07 21.71 9.89
CA MET A 289 0.92 20.57 9.52
C MET A 289 0.92 19.51 10.63
N GLN A 290 1.10 19.94 11.89
CA GLN A 290 1.20 19.02 13.01
C GLN A 290 -0.09 18.22 13.23
N PHE A 291 -1.26 18.86 13.06
CA PHE A 291 -2.55 18.20 13.16
C PHE A 291 -2.81 17.24 12.01
N GLY A 292 -2.31 17.55 10.79
CA GLY A 292 -2.30 16.61 9.67
C GLY A 292 -1.53 15.33 9.99
N GLN A 293 -0.33 15.45 10.58
CA GLN A 293 0.46 14.29 11.01
C GLN A 293 -0.23 13.50 12.12
N PHE A 294 -0.84 14.19 13.10
CA PHE A 294 -1.63 13.55 14.16
C PHE A 294 -2.74 12.68 13.59
N ILE A 295 -3.52 13.20 12.63
CA ILE A 295 -4.57 12.44 11.95
C ILE A 295 -3.98 11.27 11.15
N ALA A 296 -2.90 11.50 10.40
CA ALA A 296 -2.27 10.44 9.60
C ALA A 296 -1.81 9.25 10.47
N HIS A 297 -1.22 9.53 11.63
CA HIS A 297 -0.74 8.52 12.57
C HIS A 297 -1.87 7.80 13.33
N ASP A 298 -3.05 8.42 13.47
CA ASP A 298 -4.25 7.75 14.01
C ASP A 298 -4.88 6.79 12.97
N ILE A 299 -4.82 7.15 11.68
CA ILE A 299 -5.48 6.40 10.61
C ILE A 299 -4.63 5.22 10.11
N SER A 300 -3.32 5.38 9.98
CA SER A 300 -2.48 4.40 9.29
C SER A 300 -1.03 4.40 9.76
N THR A 301 -0.50 3.19 9.96
CA THR A 301 0.93 2.97 10.24
C THR A 301 1.38 1.71 9.52
N GLY A 302 2.42 1.84 8.67
CA GLY A 302 3.12 0.70 8.09
C GLY A 302 4.06 0.05 9.10
N VAL A 303 4.38 -1.23 8.90
CA VAL A 303 5.35 -1.96 9.72
C VAL A 303 6.60 -2.21 8.90
N VAL A 304 7.76 -1.87 9.45
CA VAL A 304 9.07 -2.14 8.84
C VAL A 304 9.59 -3.52 9.25
N PHE A 305 10.39 -4.14 8.38
CA PHE A 305 11.13 -5.34 8.76
C PHE A 305 12.27 -4.99 9.70
N THR A 306 12.60 -5.95 10.58
CA THR A 306 13.73 -5.86 11.49
C THR A 306 14.52 -7.16 11.44
N LEU A 307 15.75 -7.11 11.92
CA LEU A 307 16.46 -8.30 12.30
C LEU A 307 15.71 -9.04 13.43
N GLY A 308 16.02 -10.31 13.67
CA GLY A 308 15.27 -11.14 14.61
C GLY A 308 15.35 -10.69 16.07
N ASN A 309 16.36 -9.88 16.43
CA ASN A 309 16.48 -9.20 17.72
C ASN A 309 15.77 -7.84 17.79
N GLY A 310 15.09 -7.42 16.72
CA GLY A 310 14.40 -6.13 16.61
C GLY A 310 15.28 -4.99 16.10
N SER A 311 16.56 -5.22 15.83
CA SER A 311 17.48 -4.20 15.34
C SER A 311 17.13 -3.72 13.92
N PRO A 312 17.39 -2.44 13.59
CA PRO A 312 17.22 -1.91 12.25
C PRO A 312 18.18 -2.55 11.26
N ILE A 313 17.67 -2.85 10.07
CA ILE A 313 18.42 -3.43 8.95
C ILE A 313 19.23 -2.34 8.25
N SER A 314 20.53 -2.56 8.08
CA SER A 314 21.36 -1.77 7.16
C SER A 314 21.43 -2.45 5.79
N CYS A 315 21.20 -1.67 4.75
CA CYS A 315 21.30 -2.07 3.34
C CYS A 315 22.51 -1.41 2.65
N CYS A 316 23.16 -0.48 3.33
CA CYS A 316 24.32 0.25 2.84
C CYS A 316 25.58 -0.17 3.58
N ASP A 317 26.70 -0.26 2.86
CA ASP A 317 28.03 -0.50 3.42
C ASP A 317 28.63 0.81 3.97
N SER A 318 29.58 0.70 4.91
CA SER A 318 30.41 1.81 5.40
C SER A 318 29.66 3.13 5.64
N ASN A 319 28.48 3.07 6.27
CA ASN A 319 27.59 4.21 6.51
C ASN A 319 27.07 4.95 5.26
N GLY A 320 26.94 4.25 4.12
CA GLY A 320 26.33 4.78 2.91
C GLY A 320 27.29 4.94 1.72
N GLU A 321 28.55 4.53 1.82
CA GLU A 321 29.52 4.64 0.70
C GLU A 321 29.13 3.78 -0.50
N ASP A 322 28.49 2.64 -0.27
CA ASP A 322 27.96 1.78 -1.33
C ASP A 322 26.76 0.96 -0.83
N VAL A 323 26.10 0.26 -1.74
CA VAL A 323 25.10 -0.75 -1.44
C VAL A 323 25.81 -2.04 -1.00
N LEU A 324 25.32 -2.69 0.07
CA LEU A 324 25.86 -4.00 0.47
C LEU A 324 25.72 -5.00 -0.67
N PRO A 325 26.68 -5.93 -0.88
CA PRO A 325 26.51 -6.97 -1.88
C PRO A 325 25.33 -7.90 -1.52
N PRO A 326 24.62 -8.50 -2.50
CA PRO A 326 23.39 -9.25 -2.25
C PRO A 326 23.51 -10.36 -1.20
N GLU A 327 24.67 -11.00 -1.09
CA GLU A 327 24.92 -12.08 -0.12
C GLU A 327 25.01 -11.56 1.32
N LYS A 328 25.29 -10.26 1.51
CA LYS A 328 25.36 -9.58 2.80
C LYS A 328 24.09 -8.80 3.13
N GLN A 329 23.20 -8.63 2.15
CA GLN A 329 21.94 -7.92 2.36
C GLN A 329 20.93 -8.79 3.11
N HIS A 330 20.14 -8.13 3.95
CA HIS A 330 18.88 -8.70 4.39
C HIS A 330 17.91 -8.71 3.20
N TRP A 331 17.09 -9.77 3.06
CA TRP A 331 16.14 -9.94 1.94
C TRP A 331 15.06 -8.84 1.83
N ALA A 332 14.91 -8.02 2.88
CA ALA A 332 13.99 -6.89 2.91
C ALA A 332 14.61 -5.58 2.39
N CYS A 333 15.91 -5.59 2.06
CA CYS A 333 16.59 -4.40 1.60
C CYS A 333 16.06 -3.89 0.26
N ALA A 334 15.83 -2.58 0.19
CA ALA A 334 15.46 -1.86 -1.02
C ALA A 334 16.18 -0.49 -1.05
N PRO A 335 17.53 -0.48 -1.01
CA PRO A 335 18.33 0.72 -0.81
C PRO A 335 18.06 1.78 -1.88
N ILE A 336 18.08 3.05 -1.47
CA ILE A 336 17.97 4.17 -2.41
C ILE A 336 19.38 4.50 -2.89
N VAL A 337 19.66 4.16 -4.14
CA VAL A 337 20.94 4.44 -4.80
C VAL A 337 21.04 5.93 -5.15
N LEU A 338 22.20 6.51 -4.86
CA LEU A 338 22.53 7.91 -5.12
C LEU A 338 23.55 8.02 -6.25
N ASP A 339 23.43 9.08 -7.03
CA ASP A 339 24.40 9.43 -8.06
C ASP A 339 25.66 10.06 -7.42
N GLU A 340 26.84 9.81 -7.99
CA GLU A 340 28.09 10.43 -7.51
C GLU A 340 28.04 11.96 -7.58
N GLY A 341 27.32 12.50 -8.58
CA GLY A 341 27.06 13.92 -8.76
C GLY A 341 25.87 14.45 -7.98
N ASP A 342 25.31 13.70 -7.01
CA ASP A 342 24.23 14.23 -6.18
C ASP A 342 24.67 15.52 -5.47
N VAL A 343 23.85 16.56 -5.61
CA VAL A 343 24.17 17.92 -5.16
C VAL A 343 24.45 18.03 -3.67
N PHE A 344 23.93 17.12 -2.84
CA PHE A 344 24.13 17.11 -1.39
C PHE A 344 25.02 15.93 -0.98
N TYR A 345 24.59 14.70 -1.30
CA TYR A 345 25.25 13.48 -0.82
C TYR A 345 26.59 13.22 -1.50
N GLY A 346 26.77 13.67 -2.75
CA GLY A 346 28.05 13.55 -3.47
C GLY A 346 29.20 14.26 -2.76
N GLN A 347 28.91 15.34 -2.01
CA GLN A 347 29.91 16.06 -1.21
C GLN A 347 30.46 15.24 -0.04
N PHE A 348 29.73 14.20 0.37
CA PHE A 348 30.07 13.31 1.48
C PHE A 348 30.47 11.91 1.02
N SER A 349 30.67 11.71 -0.29
CA SER A 349 30.92 10.40 -0.90
C SER A 349 29.86 9.35 -0.57
N GLN A 350 28.62 9.78 -0.28
CA GLN A 350 27.52 8.88 0.04
C GLN A 350 26.80 8.45 -1.23
N ARG A 351 26.65 7.14 -1.43
CA ARG A 351 26.03 6.49 -2.59
C ARG A 351 24.78 5.68 -2.28
N CYS A 352 24.45 5.50 -1.01
CA CYS A 352 23.33 4.67 -0.56
C CYS A 352 22.60 5.30 0.65
N ILE A 353 21.27 5.21 0.64
CA ILE A 353 20.40 5.48 1.80
C ILE A 353 19.65 4.21 2.16
N ASN A 354 19.64 3.87 3.46
CA ASN A 354 18.94 2.70 3.98
C ASN A 354 17.43 2.82 3.74
N PHE A 355 16.85 1.78 3.13
CA PHE A 355 15.42 1.61 2.97
C PHE A 355 15.07 0.12 2.91
#